data_AF-A0A1J8QNY2-F1
#
_entry.id   AF-A0A1J8QNY2-F1
#
_cell.length_a   1.000
_cell.length_b   1.000
_cell.length_c   1.000
_cell.angle_alpha   90.00
_cell.angle_beta   90.00
_cell.angle_gamma   90.00
#
_symmetry.space_group_name_H-M   'P 1'
#
loop_
_entity.id
_entity.type
_entity.pdbx_description
1 polymer ?
#
loop_
_entity_poly.entity_id
_entity_poly.type
_entity_poly.pdbx_seq_one_letter_code
_entity_poly.pdbx_strand_id
1 'polypeptide(L)'
;MVAKVFWVEEQHTSEPDILKKVYEIAEEQDAVKGHVPHLLWHRKFKEPMSKIREALGISEPAEGGRVLYILVFRKLKPITELKGTEFFDAWRQCIMCHYCYACA
;
A
#
# COMPACT_ATOMS: atom_id res chain seq x y z
N MET A 1 11.36 -2.22 9.01
CA MET A 1 10.42 -2.56 7.93
C MET A 1 9.04 -2.75 8.52
N VAL A 2 7.99 -2.72 7.70
CA VAL A 2 6.60 -3.03 8.10
C VAL A 2 6.01 -3.99 7.08
N ALA A 3 5.33 -5.03 7.54
CA ALA A 3 4.64 -5.98 6.69
C ALA A 3 3.13 -5.74 6.74
N LYS A 4 2.49 -5.65 5.57
CA LYS A 4 1.04 -5.64 5.41
C LYS A 4 0.62 -7.01 4.89
N VAL A 5 -0.11 -7.75 5.71
CA VAL A 5 -0.62 -9.10 5.39
C VAL A 5 -2.13 -9.02 5.30
N PHE A 6 -2.71 -9.33 4.15
CA PHE A 6 -4.14 -9.16 3.92
C PHE A 6 -4.67 -10.09 2.84
N TRP A 7 -6.00 -10.29 2.87
CA TRP A 7 -6.73 -11.04 1.86
C TRP A 7 -7.36 -10.06 0.89
N VAL A 8 -7.07 -10.18 -0.40
CA VAL A 8 -7.60 -9.31 -1.46
C VAL A 8 -8.41 -10.12 -2.45
N GLU A 9 -9.47 -9.52 -3.00
CA GLU A 9 -10.21 -10.10 -4.12
C GLU A 9 -9.28 -10.26 -5.33
N GLU A 10 -9.27 -11.45 -5.93
CA GLU A 10 -8.33 -11.78 -7.01
C GLU A 10 -8.46 -10.87 -8.24
N GLN A 11 -9.68 -10.38 -8.50
CA GLN A 11 -9.99 -9.52 -9.64
C GLN A 11 -9.55 -8.06 -9.44
N HIS A 12 -9.18 -7.66 -8.23
CA HIS A 12 -8.78 -6.29 -7.95
C HIS A 12 -7.35 -6.03 -8.44
N THR A 13 -7.11 -4.83 -9.00
CA THR A 13 -5.76 -4.39 -9.37
C THR A 13 -4.85 -4.50 -8.14
N SER A 14 -3.69 -5.13 -8.32
CA SER A 14 -2.82 -5.40 -7.18
C SER A 14 -2.15 -4.11 -6.70
N GLU A 15 -2.00 -3.95 -5.38
CA GLU A 15 -1.34 -2.79 -4.79
C GLU A 15 0.09 -2.58 -5.31
N PRO A 16 0.90 -3.62 -5.60
CA PRO A 16 2.18 -3.46 -6.30
C PRO A 16 2.05 -2.83 -7.70
N ASP A 17 1.02 -3.20 -8.48
CA ASP A 17 0.79 -2.63 -9.81
C ASP A 17 0.37 -1.15 -9.72
N ILE A 18 -0.48 -0.83 -8.74
CA ILE A 18 -0.86 0.56 -8.43
C ILE A 18 0.39 1.35 -8.03
N LEU A 19 1.20 0.83 -7.12
CA LEU A 19 2.42 1.48 -6.65
C LEU A 19 3.42 1.71 -7.77
N LYS A 20 3.53 0.79 -8.74
CA LYS A 20 4.36 1.01 -9.93
C LYS A 20 3.94 2.27 -10.68
N LYS A 21 2.64 2.48 -10.90
CA LYS A 21 2.13 3.70 -11.53
C LYS A 21 2.33 4.94 -10.67
N VAL A 22 2.17 4.82 -9.36
CA VAL A 22 2.45 5.92 -8.44
C VAL A 22 3.94 6.31 -8.48
N TYR A 23 4.86 5.35 -8.60
CA TYR A 23 6.29 5.66 -8.74
C TYR A 23 6.59 6.38 -10.05
N GLU A 24 6.01 5.94 -11.17
CA GLU A 24 6.14 6.62 -12.48
C GLU A 24 5.72 8.09 -12.37
N ILE A 25 4.58 8.38 -11.72
CA ILE A 25 4.11 9.76 -11.50
C ILE A 25 5.04 10.54 -10.55
N ALA A 26 5.53 9.89 -9.50
CA ALA A 26 6.38 10.53 -8.50
C ALA A 26 7.79 10.87 -8.99
N GLU A 27 8.26 10.25 -10.08
CA GLU A 27 9.50 10.65 -10.76
C GLU A 27 9.37 12.01 -11.44
N GLU A 28 8.17 12.33 -11.96
CA GLU A 28 7.89 13.57 -12.68
C GLU A 28 7.40 14.70 -11.76
N GLN A 29 6.90 14.36 -10.56
CA GLN A 29 6.30 15.31 -9.63
C GLN A 29 7.06 15.39 -8.30
N ASP A 30 7.88 16.44 -8.14
CA ASP A 30 8.65 16.69 -6.91
C ASP A 30 7.77 16.80 -5.65
N ALA A 31 6.49 17.18 -5.80
CA ALA A 31 5.55 17.34 -4.69
C ALA A 31 5.14 16.00 -4.02
N VAL A 32 5.20 14.89 -4.75
CA VAL A 32 4.88 13.54 -4.23
C VAL A 32 6.13 12.69 -4.03
N LYS A 33 7.26 13.10 -4.60
CA LYS A 33 8.56 12.47 -4.41
C LYS A 33 8.92 12.41 -2.92
N GLY A 34 9.21 11.20 -2.43
CA GLY A 34 9.50 10.97 -1.01
C GLY A 34 8.28 10.84 -0.09
N HIS A 35 7.07 11.08 -0.60
CA HIS A 35 5.82 10.85 0.14
C HIS A 35 5.14 9.51 -0.21
N VAL A 36 5.65 8.79 -1.21
CA VAL A 36 5.15 7.46 -1.59
C VAL A 36 5.80 6.38 -0.73
N PRO A 37 5.03 5.39 -0.22
CA PRO A 37 5.59 4.23 0.47
C PRO A 37 6.59 3.48 -0.41
N HIS A 38 7.75 3.13 0.13
CA HIS A 38 8.76 2.34 -0.59
C HIS A 38 8.50 0.84 -0.36
N LEU A 39 7.96 0.18 -1.38
CA LEU A 39 7.77 -1.27 -1.43
C LEU A 39 9.11 -1.97 -1.68
N LEU A 40 9.56 -2.77 -0.72
CA LEU A 40 10.81 -3.52 -0.78
C LEU A 40 10.61 -4.93 -1.35
N TRP A 41 9.47 -5.54 -1.06
CA TRP A 41 9.16 -6.89 -1.48
C TRP A 41 7.66 -7.14 -1.43
N HIS A 42 7.17 -8.02 -2.32
CA HIS A 42 5.79 -8.47 -2.29
C HIS A 42 5.65 -9.93 -2.73
N ARG A 43 4.58 -10.58 -2.27
CA ARG A 43 4.18 -11.92 -2.72
C ARG A 43 2.66 -12.08 -2.72
N LYS A 44 2.13 -12.50 -3.87
CA LYS A 44 0.78 -13.03 -4.05
C LYS A 44 0.83 -14.55 -3.88
N PHE A 45 -0.02 -15.11 -3.06
CA PHE A 45 -0.22 -16.56 -2.99
C PHE A 45 -1.24 -16.99 -4.05
N LYS A 46 -1.05 -18.19 -4.62
CA LYS A 46 -1.92 -18.71 -5.68
C LYS A 46 -3.15 -19.39 -5.11
N GLU A 47 -3.02 -19.89 -3.89
CA GLU A 47 -4.04 -20.63 -3.18
C GLU A 47 -5.09 -19.64 -2.65
N PRO A 48 -6.33 -19.70 -3.14
CA PRO A 48 -7.41 -18.87 -2.62
C PRO A 48 -7.80 -19.32 -1.21
N MET A 49 -8.39 -18.39 -0.45
CA MET A 49 -8.98 -18.64 0.87
C MET A 49 -9.99 -19.79 0.83
N SER A 50 -10.62 -20.02 -0.32
CA SER A 50 -11.55 -21.13 -0.56
C SER A 50 -10.96 -22.49 -0.28
N LYS A 51 -9.70 -22.73 -0.65
CA LYS A 51 -9.02 -23.99 -0.38
C LYS A 51 -8.79 -24.21 1.11
N ILE A 52 -8.53 -23.14 1.86
CA ILE A 52 -8.40 -23.20 3.32
C ILE A 52 -9.77 -23.49 3.95
N ARG A 53 -10.84 -22.82 3.49
CA ARG A 53 -12.20 -23.02 3.99
C ARG A 53 -12.73 -24.43 3.71
N GLU A 54 -12.47 -24.95 2.50
CA GLU A 54 -12.77 -26.33 2.11
C GLU A 54 -12.10 -27.33 3.06
N ALA A 55 -10.79 -27.15 3.33
CA ALA A 55 -10.05 -27.98 4.29
C ALA A 55 -10.59 -27.88 5.72
N LEU A 56 -11.27 -26.78 6.07
CA LEU A 56 -11.92 -26.55 7.36
C LEU A 56 -13.40 -26.99 7.38
N GLY A 57 -13.94 -27.54 6.28
CA GLY A 57 -15.34 -27.98 6.19
C GLY A 57 -16.36 -26.84 6.12
N ILE A 58 -15.95 -25.64 5.71
CA ILE A 58 -16.81 -24.45 5.64
C ILE A 58 -17.27 -24.24 4.19
N SER A 59 -18.59 -24.24 3.96
CA SER A 59 -19.17 -24.00 2.62
C SER A 59 -18.89 -22.58 2.12
N GLU A 60 -18.66 -22.44 0.81
CA GLU A 60 -18.40 -21.16 0.15
C GLU A 60 -19.59 -20.60 -0.64
N PRO A 61 -19.70 -19.26 -0.77
CA PRO A 61 -20.47 -18.62 -1.84
C PRO A 61 -19.78 -18.81 -3.21
N ALA A 62 -20.57 -18.75 -4.29
CA ALA A 62 -20.16 -19.16 -5.64
C ALA A 62 -19.14 -18.25 -6.36
N GLU A 63 -18.86 -17.04 -5.88
CA GLU A 63 -18.05 -16.05 -6.61
C GLU A 63 -17.14 -15.23 -5.69
N GLY A 64 -15.92 -14.95 -6.17
CA GLY A 64 -14.94 -14.07 -5.49
C GLY A 64 -13.89 -14.84 -4.68
N GLY A 65 -12.80 -15.23 -5.33
CA GLY A 65 -11.66 -15.81 -4.65
C GLY A 65 -10.82 -14.74 -3.97
N ARG A 66 -10.71 -14.77 -2.65
CA ARG A 66 -9.72 -13.96 -1.92
C ARG A 66 -8.39 -14.67 -1.87
N VAL A 67 -7.32 -13.98 -2.21
CA VAL A 67 -5.94 -14.50 -2.18
C VAL A 67 -5.11 -13.78 -1.12
N LEU A 68 -4.19 -14.49 -0.47
CA LEU A 68 -3.30 -13.90 0.51
C LEU A 68 -2.25 -13.06 -0.21
N TYR A 69 -2.05 -11.85 0.30
CA TYR A 69 -1.02 -10.93 -0.15
C TYR A 69 -0.14 -10.52 1.03
N ILE A 70 1.17 -10.49 0.78
CA ILE A 70 2.16 -9.94 1.71
C ILE A 70 2.91 -8.83 0.98
N LEU A 71 2.88 -7.63 1.55
CA LEU A 71 3.68 -6.49 1.12
C LEU A 71 4.62 -6.08 2.23
N VAL A 72 5.87 -5.80 1.88
CA VAL A 72 6.90 -5.38 2.82
C VAL A 72 7.39 -4.00 2.43
N PHE A 73 7.20 -3.04 3.33
CA PHE A 73 7.56 -1.65 3.11
C PHE A 73 8.74 -1.23 3.99
N ARG A 74 9.48 -0.22 3.53
CA ARG A 74 10.39 0.53 4.39
C ARG A 74 9.57 1.18 5.51
N LYS A 75 10.01 1.02 6.76
CA LYS A 75 9.34 1.64 7.90
C LYS A 75 9.56 3.15 7.83
N LEU A 76 8.47 3.92 7.87
CA LEU A 76 8.52 5.37 7.93
C LEU A 76 8.90 5.82 9.34
N LYS A 77 9.60 6.96 9.43
CA LYS A 77 9.82 7.65 10.71
C LYS A 77 8.53 8.39 11.08
N PRO A 78 7.97 8.17 12.28
CA PRO A 78 6.79 8.91 12.72
C PRO A 78 7.04 10.42 12.73
N ILE A 79 6.08 11.21 12.21
CA ILE A 79 6.18 12.68 12.21
C ILE A 79 6.27 13.24 13.64
N THR A 80 5.70 12.53 14.62
CA THR A 80 5.75 12.87 16.04
C THR A 80 7.16 12.83 16.65
N GLU A 81 8.14 12.24 15.95
CA GLU A 81 9.54 12.22 16.37
C GLU A 81 10.34 13.42 15.84
N LEU A 82 9.75 14.25 14.95
CA LEU A 82 10.38 15.46 14.42
C LEU A 82 10.18 16.64 15.39
N LYS A 83 11.08 17.62 15.35
CA LYS A 83 11.03 18.81 16.22
C LYS A 83 11.34 20.08 15.44
N GLY A 84 10.83 21.20 15.92
CA GLY A 84 11.13 22.53 15.37
C GLY A 84 10.79 22.63 13.89
N THR A 85 11.70 23.18 13.11
CA THR A 85 11.53 23.41 11.67
C THR A 85 11.29 22.13 10.88
N GLU A 86 11.95 21.02 11.23
CA GLU A 86 11.76 19.74 10.55
C GLU A 86 10.31 19.24 10.64
N PHE A 87 9.67 19.44 11.79
CA PHE A 87 8.26 19.09 11.97
C PHE A 87 7.35 19.96 11.11
N PHE A 88 7.55 21.28 11.14
CA PHE A 88 6.73 22.22 10.36
C PHE A 88 6.88 21.99 8.85
N ASP A 89 8.10 21.70 8.39
CA ASP A 89 8.37 21.40 6.99
C ASP A 89 7.68 20.11 6.56
N ALA A 90 7.82 19.02 7.33
CA ALA A 90 7.16 17.75 7.05
C ALA A 90 5.63 17.89 7.07
N TRP A 91 5.08 18.61 8.06
CA TRP A 91 3.65 18.88 8.16
C TRP A 91 3.14 19.69 6.96
N ARG A 92 3.84 20.76 6.57
CA ARG A 92 3.51 21.57 5.38
C ARG A 92 3.52 20.71 4.13
N GLN A 93 4.54 19.86 3.95
CA GLN A 93 4.62 18.96 2.80
C GLN A 93 3.44 17.98 2.75
N CYS A 94 3.01 17.41 3.88
CA CYS A 94 1.81 16.58 3.94
C CYS A 94 0.53 17.33 3.51
N ILE A 95 0.35 18.57 3.96
CA ILE A 95 -0.80 19.41 3.57
C ILE A 95 -0.76 19.71 2.07
N MET A 96 0.40 20.08 1.53
CA MET A 96 0.57 20.35 0.10
C MET A 96 0.28 19.12 -0.75
N CYS A 97 0.79 17.94 -0.35
CA CYS A 97 0.51 16.68 -1.02
C CYS A 97 -1.00 16.36 -1.04
N HIS A 98 -1.73 16.67 0.03
CA HIS A 98 -3.17 16.39 0.12
C HIS A 98 -4.03 17.40 -0.65
N TYR A 99 -3.78 18.69 -0.51
CA TYR A 99 -4.70 19.73 -1.01
C TYR A 99 -4.31 20.34 -2.35
N CYS A 100 -3.02 20.39 -2.69
CA CYS A 100 -2.60 21.09 -3.90
C CYS A 100 -2.52 20.18 -5.12
N TYR A 101 -2.55 18.85 -4.94
CA TYR A 101 -2.29 17.90 -6.02
C TYR A 101 -3.25 16.69 -6.06
N ALA A 102 -4.21 16.57 -5.14
CA ALA A 102 -5.26 15.54 -5.19
C ALA A 102 -6.47 15.91 -6.08
N CYS A 103 -6.42 17.07 -6.76
CA CYS A 103 -7.47 17.55 -7.68
C CYS A 103 -6.94 17.87 -9.09
N ALA A 104 -5.81 17.30 -9.51
CA ALA A 104 -5.33 17.38 -10.89
C ALA A 104 -5.69 16.12 -11.67
#